data_AF-A0A5K1ANZ2-F1
#
_entry.id   AF-A0A5K1ANZ2-F1
#
_cell.length_a   1.000
_cell.length_b   1.000
_cell.length_c   1.000
_cell.angle_alpha   90.00
_cell.angle_beta   90.00
_cell.angle_gamma   90.00
#
_symmetry.space_group_name_H-M   'P 1'
#
loop_
_entity.id
_entity.type
_entity.pdbx_description
1 polymer ?
#
loop_
_entity_poly.entity_id
_entity_poly.type
_entity_poly.pdbx_seq_one_letter_code
_entity_poly.pdbx_strand_id
1 'polypeptide(L)' 'VNDTVGTLAVGHYYDGDIVAAVIIGTGTNACYVERTDAITKCQGLLANSGSM' A
#
# COMPACT_ATOMS: atom_id res chain seq x y z
N VAL A 1 7.27 -4.96 -8.67
CA VAL A 1 6.61 -4.52 -7.40
C VAL A 1 7.72 -4.22 -6.40
N ASN A 2 7.60 -3.16 -5.60
CA ASN A 2 8.52 -2.92 -4.48
C ASN A 2 8.37 -4.06 -3.44
N ASP A 3 9.44 -4.43 -2.76
CA ASP A 3 9.48 -5.51 -1.76
C ASP A 3 8.46 -5.34 -0.61
N THR A 4 8.31 -4.11 -0.11
CA THR A 4 7.34 -3.81 0.96
C THR A 4 5.90 -3.85 0.44
N VAL A 5 5.66 -3.37 -0.80
CA VAL A 5 4.36 -3.51 -1.48
C VAL A 5 4.01 -4.98 -1.73
N GLY A 6 4.98 -5.81 -2.09
CA GLY A 6 4.78 -7.26 -2.22
C GLY A 6 4.42 -7.93 -0.89
N THR A 7 5.04 -7.46 0.21
CA THR A 7 4.72 -7.91 1.57
C THR A 7 3.28 -7.56 1.96
N LEU A 8 2.86 -6.32 1.70
CA LEU A 8 1.48 -5.88 1.90
C LEU A 8 0.48 -6.69 1.07
N ALA A 9 0.77 -6.92 -0.21
CA ALA A 9 -0.11 -7.65 -1.12
C ALA A 9 -0.34 -9.10 -0.68
N VAL A 10 0.72 -9.81 -0.26
CA VAL A 10 0.59 -11.18 0.27
C VAL A 10 -0.14 -11.19 1.60
N GLY A 11 0.13 -10.23 2.50
CA GLY A 11 -0.61 -10.10 3.76
C GLY A 11 -2.10 -9.91 3.51
N HIS A 12 -2.45 -8.90 2.71
CA HIS A 12 -3.84 -8.57 2.37
C HIS A 12 -4.57 -9.72 1.63
N TYR A 13 -3.84 -10.56 0.89
CA TYR A 13 -4.43 -11.75 0.27
C TYR A 13 -4.94 -12.78 1.30
N TYR A 14 -4.23 -12.95 2.41
CA TYR A 14 -4.63 -13.88 3.48
C TYR A 14 -5.56 -13.24 4.52
N ASP A 15 -5.45 -11.93 4.73
CA ASP A 15 -6.25 -11.17 5.69
C ASP A 15 -6.56 -9.78 5.13
N GLY A 16 -7.83 -9.55 4.79
CA GLY A 16 -8.31 -8.30 4.19
C GLY A 16 -8.21 -7.06 5.09
N ASP A 17 -7.94 -7.24 6.39
CA ASP A 17 -7.77 -6.13 7.32
C ASP A 17 -6.33 -5.59 7.36
N ILE A 18 -5.38 -6.23 6.66
CA ILE A 18 -3.99 -5.76 6.57
C ILE A 18 -3.88 -4.56 5.63
N VAL A 19 -3.71 -3.36 6.20
CA VAL A 19 -3.61 -2.10 5.46
C VAL A 19 -2.20 -1.51 5.36
N ALA A 20 -1.21 -2.08 6.04
CA ALA A 20 0.17 -1.60 6.02
C ALA A 20 1.19 -2.74 6.17
N ALA A 21 2.38 -2.54 5.63
CA ALA A 21 3.52 -3.43 5.78
C ALA A 21 4.78 -2.64 6.10
N VAL A 22 5.63 -3.23 6.96
CA VAL A 22 6.92 -2.66 7.36
C VAL A 22 7.97 -3.75 7.24
N ILE A 23 9.08 -3.42 6.58
CA ILE A 23 10.28 -4.26 6.56
C ILE A 23 11.29 -3.67 7.54
N ILE A 24 11.75 -4.51 8.47
CA ILE A 24 12.83 -4.20 9.41
C ILE A 24 13.94 -5.25 9.21
N GLY A 25 14.94 -4.92 8.40
CA GLY A 25 16.04 -5.82 8.05
C GLY A 25 17.35 -5.05 7.84
N THR A 26 18.14 -5.42 6.82
CA THR A 26 19.36 -4.67 6.46
C THR A 26 19.07 -3.21 6.12
N GLY A 27 17.88 -2.94 5.58
CA GLY A 27 17.29 -1.61 5.46
C GLY A 27 15.91 -1.58 6.11
N THR A 28 15.31 -0.39 6.15
CA THR A 28 13.95 -0.19 6.65
C THR A 28 13.09 0.48 5.59
N ASN A 29 11.85 -0.01 5.44
CA ASN A 29 10.85 0.58 4.53
C ASN A 29 9.44 0.29 5.06
N ALA A 30 8.46 1.08 4.64
CA ALA A 30 7.05 0.91 4.98
C ALA A 30 6.17 1.30 3.79
N CYS A 31 5.03 0.62 3.64
CA CYS A 31 3.96 1.03 2.74
C CYS A 31 2.60 0.77 3.38
N TYR A 32 1.57 1.42 2.86
CA TYR A 32 0.19 1.28 3.33
C TYR A 32 -0.79 1.57 2.20
N VAL A 33 -2.03 1.12 2.37
CA VAL A 33 -3.16 1.45 1.50
C VAL A 33 -3.69 2.83 1.90
N GLU A 34 -3.71 3.76 0.96
CA GLU A 34 -4.23 5.11 1.16
C GLU A 34 -5.46 5.35 0.28
N ARG A 35 -6.35 6.25 0.71
CA ARG A 35 -7.43 6.71 -0.15
C ARG A 35 -6.88 7.59 -1.26
N THR A 36 -7.24 7.28 -2.49
CA THR A 36 -6.77 8.00 -3.68
C THR A 36 -7.10 9.51 -3.62
N ASP A 37 -8.26 9.86 -3.04
CA ASP A 37 -8.72 11.23 -2.90
C ASP A 37 -7.93 12.07 -1.88
N ALA A 38 -7.23 11.40 -0.95
CA ALA A 38 -6.34 12.05 0.02
C ALA A 38 -4.97 12.40 -0.60
N ILE A 39 -4.62 11.81 -1.75
CA ILE A 39 -3.35 12.07 -2.42
C ILE A 39 -3.50 13.23 -3.40
N THR A 40 -3.27 14.46 -2.91
CA THR A 40 -3.45 15.71 -3.69
C THR A 40 -2.71 15.69 -5.04
N LYS A 41 -1.50 15.12 -5.09
CA LYS A 41 -0.70 15.03 -6.32
C LYS A 41 -1.32 14.12 -7.40
N CYS A 42 -2.18 13.18 -7.00
CA CYS A 42 -2.80 12.21 -7.91
C CYS A 42 -4.25 12.56 -8.25
N GLN A 43 -4.74 13.75 -7.88
CA GLN A 43 -6.08 14.21 -8.25
C GLN A 43 -6.24 14.20 -9.78
N GLY A 44 -7.22 13.44 -10.28
CA GLY A 44 -7.47 13.22 -11.71
C GLY A 44 -7.00 11.85 -12.25
N LEU A 45 -6.21 11.11 -11.47
CA LEU A 45 -5.82 9.72 -11.73
C LEU A 45 -6.54 8.83 -10.70
N LEU A 46 -7.83 8.60 -10.90
CA LEU A 46 -8.62 7.78 -9.98
C LEU A 46 -8.32 6.31 -10.21
N ALA A 47 -7.80 5.63 -9.17
CA ALA A 47 -7.81 4.18 -9.12
C ALA A 47 -9.26 3.68 -9.05
N ASN A 48 -9.59 2.64 -9.81
CA ASN A 48 -10.95 2.09 -9.90
C ASN A 48 -11.51 1.63 -8.54
N SER A 49 -10.64 1.32 -7.57
CA SER A 49 -10.99 0.91 -6.21
C SER A 49 -11.17 2.07 -5.22
N GLY A 50 -10.78 3.29 -5.58
CA GLY A 50 -10.74 4.43 -4.64
C GLY A 50 -9.58 4.37 -3.63
N SER A 51 -8.74 3.33 -3.71
CA SER A 51 -7.53 3.14 -2.90
C SER A 51 -6.28 3.01 -3.78
N MET A 52 -5.14 3.44 -3.26
CA MET A 52 -3.80 3.30 -3.84
C MET A 52 -2.83 2.65 -2.86
#